data_AF-A0A7K3J1T3-F1
#
_entry.id   AF-A0A7K3J1T3-F1
#
_cell.length_a   1.000
_cell.length_b   1.000
_cell.length_c   1.000
_cell.angle_alpha   90.00
_cell.angle_beta   90.00
_cell.angle_gamma   90.00
#
_symmetry.space_group_name_H-M   'P 1'
#
loop_
_entity.id
_entity.type
_entity.pdbx_description
1 polymer ?
#
loop_
_entity_poly.entity_id
_entity_poly.type
_entity_poly.pdbx_seq_one_letter_code
_entity_poly.pdbx_strand_id
1 'polypeptide(L)' 'DTSLGSLEAEHPGVIINKCIEIEIDGEIIRFDFKLRDGIASKKNAVLLMKQMGIIP' A
#
# COMPACT_ATOMS: atom_id res chain seq x y z
N ASP A 1 9.57 3.60 4.06
CA ASP A 1 9.60 3.59 5.53
C ASP A 1 8.19 3.29 6.04
N THR A 2 8.04 2.39 7.00
CA THR A 2 6.74 1.97 7.60
C THR A 2 6.58 2.46 9.04
N SER A 3 7.50 3.30 9.52
CA SER A 3 7.50 3.89 10.87
C SER A 3 6.17 4.56 11.25
N LEU A 4 5.52 5.26 10.32
CA LEU A 4 4.20 5.88 10.55
C LEU A 4 3.08 4.88 10.88
N GLY A 5 3.22 3.64 10.43
CA GLY A 5 2.23 2.59 10.68
C GLY A 5 2.12 2.22 12.16
N SER A 6 3.19 2.41 12.94
CA SER A 6 3.19 2.10 14.38
C SER A 6 2.35 3.07 15.21
N LEU A 7 2.04 4.26 14.68
CA LEU A 7 1.32 5.32 15.40
C LEU A 7 -0.10 4.91 15.81
N GLU A 8 -0.76 4.04 15.06
CA GLU A 8 -2.08 3.49 15.43
C GLU A 8 -2.00 2.68 16.74
N ALA A 9 -0.89 1.95 16.95
CA ALA A 9 -0.67 1.19 18.18
C ALA A 9 -0.28 2.11 19.36
N GLU A 10 0.43 3.21 19.08
CA GLU A 10 0.81 4.22 20.09
C GLU A 10 -0.37 5.10 20.52
N HIS A 11 -1.33 5.33 19.63
CA HIS A 11 -2.49 6.21 19.85
C HIS A 11 -3.83 5.52 19.47
N PRO A 12 -4.21 4.44 20.18
CA PRO A 12 -5.41 3.66 19.86
C PRO A 12 -6.69 4.51 19.98
N GLY A 13 -7.55 4.43 18.96
CA GLY A 13 -8.82 5.18 18.91
C GLY A 13 -8.69 6.65 18.49
N VAL A 14 -7.47 7.16 18.33
CA VAL A 14 -7.18 8.51 17.82
C VAL A 14 -6.59 8.46 16.42
N ILE A 15 -5.72 7.48 16.17
CA ILE A 15 -5.10 7.24 14.87
C ILE A 15 -5.59 5.90 14.35
N ILE A 16 -5.95 5.84 13.07
CA ILE A 16 -6.29 4.60 12.36
C ILE A 16 -5.46 4.51 11.09
N ASN A 17 -4.92 3.32 10.81
CA ASN A 17 -4.29 3.05 9.54
C ASN A 17 -5.36 2.62 8.53
N LYS A 18 -5.30 3.20 7.34
CA LYS A 18 -6.10 2.76 6.21
C LYS A 18 -5.21 2.54 5.00
N CYS A 19 -5.54 1.55 4.18
CA CYS A 19 -4.83 1.27 2.94
C CYS A 19 -5.76 0.84 1.81
N ILE A 20 -5.25 0.95 0.59
CA ILE A 20 -5.80 0.31 -0.61
C ILE A 20 -4.81 -0.78 -0.98
N GLU A 21 -5.33 -1.99 -1.18
CA GLU A 21 -4.50 -3.11 -1.60
C GLU A 21 -4.35 -3.16 -3.12
N ILE A 22 -3.27 -3.80 -3.54
CA ILE A 22 -3.01 -4.05 -4.95
C ILE A 22 -3.13 -5.53 -5.26
N GLU A 23 -3.52 -5.86 -6.48
CA GLU A 23 -3.38 -7.18 -7.05
C GLU A 23 -2.30 -7.14 -8.12
N ILE A 24 -1.41 -8.13 -8.09
CA ILE A 24 -0.33 -8.29 -9.06
C ILE A 24 -0.67 -9.54 -9.86
N ASP A 25 -0.95 -9.36 -11.14
CA ASP A 25 -1.21 -10.42 -12.11
C ASP A 25 -0.16 -10.32 -13.22
N GLY A 26 0.91 -11.10 -13.09
CA GLY A 26 2.11 -10.99 -13.93
C GLY A 26 2.76 -9.61 -13.79
N GLU A 27 2.71 -8.82 -14.88
CA GLU A 27 3.24 -7.45 -14.94
C GLU A 27 2.18 -6.37 -14.76
N ILE A 28 0.93 -6.75 -14.49
CA ILE A 28 -0.18 -5.81 -14.33
C ILE A 28 -0.46 -5.61 -12.84
N ILE A 29 -0.38 -4.37 -12.38
CA ILE A 29 -0.88 -3.96 -11.07
C ILE A 29 -2.30 -3.44 -11.23
N ARG A 30 -3.24 -4.02 -10.48
CA ARG A 30 -4.62 -3.56 -10.35
C ARG A 30 -4.85 -3.00 -8.95
N PHE A 31 -5.45 -1.83 -8.89
CA PHE A 31 -5.98 -1.27 -7.65
C PHE A 31 -7.46 -1.60 -7.59
N ASP A 32 -7.93 -2.17 -6.49
CA ASP A 32 -9.35 -2.45 -6.32
C ASP A 32 -10.14 -1.24 -5.78
N PHE A 33 -9.44 -0.15 -5.46
CA PHE A 33 -9.98 1.10 -4.91
C PHE A 33 -10.83 0.91 -3.64
N LYS A 34 -10.66 -0.21 -2.92
CA LYS A 34 -11.35 -0.49 -1.67
C LYS A 34 -10.48 -0.09 -0.49
N LEU A 35 -11.01 0.82 0.33
CA LEU A 35 -10.38 1.24 1.57
C LEU A 35 -10.51 0.13 2.63
N ARG A 36 -9.40 -0.21 3.27
CA ARG A 36 -9.31 -1.25 4.31
C ARG A 36 -8.55 -0.75 5.52
N ASP A 37 -8.79 -1.39 6.66
CA ASP A 37 -8.00 -1.16 7.87
C ASP A 37 -6.57 -1.69 7.72
N GLY A 38 -5.62 -1.00 8.35
CA GLY A 38 -4.22 -1.38 8.41
C GLY A 38 -3.36 -0.78 7.30
N ILE A 39 -2.18 -1.38 7.13
CA ILE A 39 -1.12 -0.92 6.23
C ILE A 39 -1.06 -1.87 5.02
N ALA A 40 -0.82 -1.32 3.83
CA ALA A 40 -0.70 -2.13 2.62
C ALA A 40 0.38 -3.21 2.79
N SER A 41 -0.03 -4.46 2.60
CA SER A 41 0.81 -5.65 2.74
C SER A 41 1.58 -5.95 1.46
N LYS A 42 0.98 -5.67 0.30
CA LYS A 42 1.59 -5.91 -1.00
C LYS A 42 2.31 -4.66 -1.49
N LYS A 43 3.63 -4.77 -1.66
CA LYS A 43 4.50 -3.71 -2.18
C LYS A 43 5.42 -4.28 -3.24
N ASN A 44 5.20 -3.92 -4.49
CA ASN A 44 6.17 -4.16 -5.56
C ASN A 44 6.50 -2.84 -6.24
N ALA A 45 7.40 -2.08 -5.61
CA ALA A 45 7.78 -0.75 -6.04
C ALA A 45 8.40 -0.75 -7.44
N VAL A 46 9.17 -1.79 -7.79
CA VAL A 46 9.80 -1.91 -9.12
C VAL A 46 8.73 -2.09 -10.19
N LEU A 47 7.77 -3.00 -9.98
CA LEU A 47 6.72 -3.23 -10.96
C LEU A 47 5.81 -2.00 -11.11
N LEU A 48 5.52 -1.31 -10.01
CA LEU A 48 4.75 -0.06 -10.03
C LEU A 48 5.48 1.04 -10.82
N MET A 49 6.76 1.23 -10.55
CA MET A 49 7.57 2.23 -11.24
C MET A 49 7.71 1.93 -12.73
N LYS A 50 7.81 0.64 -13.12
CA LYS A 50 7.77 0.20 -14.52
C LYS A 50 6.43 0.53 -15.18
N GLN A 51 5.30 0.16 -14.55
CA GLN A 51 3.97 0.44 -15.09
C GLN A 51 3.68 1.95 -15.20
N MET A 52 4.24 2.77 -14.30
CA MET A 52 4.17 4.24 -14.37
C MET A 52 5.13 4.86 -15.38
N GLY A 53 6.01 4.08 -16.02
CA GLY A 53 7.00 4.59 -16.98
C GLY A 53 8.14 5.39 -16.35
N ILE A 54 8.36 5.25 -15.04
CA ILE A 54 9.41 5.97 -14.29
C ILE A 54 10.78 5.30 -14.49
N ILE A 55 10.79 3.98 -14.59
CA ILE A 55 11.99 3.18 -14.86
C ILE A 55 11.71 2.21 -16.02
N PRO A 56 12.70 1.97 -16.91
CA PRO A 56 12.58 1.04 -18.03
C PRO A 56 12.52 -0.44 -17.62
#